data_AF-A0A914KT60-F1
#
_entry.id   AF-A0A914KT60-F1
#
_cell.length_a   1.000
_cell.length_b   1.000
_cell.length_c   1.000
_cell.angle_alpha   90.00
_cell.angle_beta   90.00
_cell.angle_gamma   90.00
#
_symmetry.space_group_name_H-M   'P 1'
#
loop_
_entity.id
_entity.type
_entity.pdbx_description
1 polymer ?
#
loop_
_entity_poly.entity_id
_entity_poly.type
_entity_poly.pdbx_seq_one_letter_code
_entity_poly.pdbx_strand_id
1 'polypeptide(L)' 'MSGTIRQAMTPAITRLREHFDEIRPVLDAQERTAEGIEMLRTRLVKVRRIVNRLEEKANQWQDYIRG' A
#
# COMPACT_ATOMS: atom_id res chain seq x y z
N MET A 1 12.91 19.29 7.92
CA MET A 1 11.73 18.52 8.35
C MET A 1 11.05 17.72 7.23
N SER A 2 10.93 18.21 5.98
CA SER A 2 10.37 17.42 4.87
C SER A 2 11.13 16.11 4.58
N GLY A 3 12.44 16.07 4.85
CA GLY A 3 13.27 14.87 4.71
C GLY A 3 12.86 13.72 5.62
N THR A 4 12.43 14.00 6.86
CA THR A 4 12.08 12.99 7.87
C THR A 4 10.73 12.32 7.57
N ILE A 5 9.75 13.10 7.08
CA ILE A 5 8.43 12.59 6.65
C ILE A 5 8.58 11.67 5.44
N ARG A 6 9.32 12.14 4.42
CA ARG A 6 9.59 11.35 3.22
C ARG A 6 10.25 10.03 3.61
N GLN A 7 11.31 10.06 4.41
CA GLN A 7 11.99 8.86 4.91
C GLN A 7 11.07 7.93 5.72
N ALA A 8 10.13 8.47 6.50
CA ALA A 8 9.18 7.67 7.29
C ALA A 8 8.07 7.01 6.46
N MET A 9 7.72 7.59 5.30
CA MET A 9 6.69 7.07 4.38
C MET A 9 7.27 6.17 3.28
N THR A 10 8.51 6.41 2.84
CA THR A 10 9.18 5.65 1.76
C THR A 10 9.06 4.13 1.95
N PRO A 11 9.31 3.53 3.12
CA PRO A 11 9.23 2.07 3.29
C PRO A 11 7.82 1.49 3.10
N ALA A 12 6.78 2.28 3.38
CA ALA A 12 5.39 1.85 3.19
C ALA A 12 4.97 2.00 1.72
N ILE A 13 5.42 3.07 1.05
CA ILE A 13 5.20 3.28 -0.38
C ILE A 13 5.92 2.20 -1.20
N THR A 14 7.16 1.85 -0.86
CA THR A 14 7.89 0.75 -1.52
C THR A 14 7.13 -0.57 -1.41
N ARG A 15 6.65 -0.92 -0.20
CA ARG A 15 5.85 -2.14 0.03
C ARG A 15 4.52 -2.15 -0.74
N LEU A 16 3.88 -1.00 -0.90
CA LEU A 16 2.70 -0.88 -1.77
C LEU A 16 3.05 -1.20 -3.21
N ARG A 17 4.14 -0.62 -3.73
CA ARG A 17 4.58 -0.86 -5.11
C ARG A 17 4.89 -2.33 -5.34
N GLU A 18 5.62 -2.97 -4.42
CA GLU A 18 5.91 -4.41 -4.48
C GLU A 18 4.63 -5.26 -4.55
N HIS A 19 3.62 -4.95 -3.72
CA HIS A 19 2.34 -5.66 -3.78
C HIS A 19 1.58 -5.43 -5.09
N PHE A 20 1.67 -4.23 -5.68
CA PHE A 20 1.08 -3.96 -6.99
C PHE A 20 1.80 -4.73 -8.11
N ASP A 21 3.13 -4.78 -8.07
CA ASP A 21 3.93 -5.53 -9.04
C ASP A 21 3.64 -7.04 -8.95
N GLU A 22 3.43 -7.58 -7.74
CA GLU A 22 3.05 -8.98 -7.52
C GLU A 22 1.66 -9.35 -8.07
N ILE A 23 0.67 -8.44 -8.00
CA ILE A 23 -0.70 -8.73 -8.47
C ILE A 23 -0.91 -8.42 -9.94
N ARG A 24 -0.06 -7.59 -10.54
CA ARG A 24 -0.19 -7.14 -11.93
C ARG A 24 -0.29 -8.29 -12.94
N PRO A 25 0.52 -9.37 -12.88
CA PRO A 25 0.37 -10.49 -13.80
C PRO A 25 -1.01 -11.16 -13.74
N VAL A 26 -1.63 -11.19 -12.56
CA VAL A 26 -2.95 -11.78 -12.37
C VAL A 26 -4.08 -10.85 -12.81
N LEU A 27 -3.86 -9.53 -12.74
CA LEU A 27 -4.78 -8.54 -13.32
C LEU A 27 -4.70 -8.51 -14.85
N ASP A 28 -3.50 -8.69 -15.40
CA ASP A 28 -3.23 -8.66 -16.84
C ASP A 28 -3.53 -10.00 -17.53
N ALA A 29 -3.78 -11.08 -16.77
CA ALA A 29 -4.14 -12.38 -17.29
C ALA A 29 -5.49 -12.34 -18.04
N GLN A 30 -5.53 -12.94 -19.23
CA GLN A 30 -6.78 -13.05 -20.01
C GLN A 30 -7.82 -13.95 -19.33
N GLU A 31 -7.38 -14.97 -18.62
CA GLU A 31 -8.25 -15.88 -17.86
C GLU A 31 -8.12 -15.64 -16.36
N ARG A 32 -9.26 -15.53 -15.67
CA ARG A 32 -9.31 -15.42 -14.21
C ARG A 32 -9.38 -16.80 -13.58
N THR A 33 -8.26 -17.26 -13.03
CA THR A 33 -8.21 -18.51 -12.27
C THR A 33 -8.68 -18.29 -10.83
N ALA A 34 -9.23 -19.34 -10.21
CA ALA A 34 -9.63 -19.29 -8.79
C ALA A 34 -8.43 -18.97 -7.88
N GLU A 35 -7.26 -19.54 -8.19
CA GLU A 35 -6.00 -19.25 -7.50
C GLU A 35 -5.59 -17.78 -7.64
N GLY A 36 -5.69 -17.21 -8.86
CA GLY A 36 -5.41 -15.80 -9.10
C GLY A 36 -6.35 -14.88 -8.32
N ILE A 37 -7.64 -15.20 -8.28
CA ILE A 37 -8.64 -14.44 -7.50
C ILE A 37 -8.32 -14.50 -6.00
N GLU A 38 -7.93 -15.66 -5.47
CA GLU A 38 -7.58 -15.80 -4.05
C GLU A 38 -6.28 -15.06 -3.70
N MET A 39 -5.30 -15.10 -4.60
CA MET A 39 -4.08 -14.30 -4.47
C MET A 39 -4.41 -12.80 -4.44
N LEU A 40 -5.28 -12.32 -5.35
CA LEU A 40 -5.73 -10.93 -5.38
C LEU A 40 -6.41 -10.52 -4.07
N ARG A 41 -7.33 -11.34 -3.55
CA ARG A 41 -8.00 -11.07 -2.27
C ARG A 41 -6.99 -10.93 -1.13
N THR A 42 -6.06 -11.86 -1.03
CA THR A 42 -5.02 -11.85 0.02
C THR A 42 -4.15 -10.61 -0.07
N ARG A 43 -3.75 -10.20 -1.28
CA ARG A 43 -2.89 -9.04 -1.49
C ARG A 43 -3.65 -7.72 -1.30
N LEU A 44 -4.91 -7.64 -1.69
CA LEU A 44 -5.77 -6.48 -1.44
C LEU A 44 -5.93 -6.18 0.06
N VAL A 45 -6.04 -7.22 0.91
CA VAL A 45 -6.06 -7.04 2.37
C VAL A 45 -4.75 -6.41 2.88
N LYS A 46 -3.59 -6.83 2.33
CA LYS A 46 -2.29 -6.26 2.69
C LYS A 46 -2.16 -4.81 2.23
N VAL A 47 -2.54 -4.51 0.98
CA VAL A 47 -2.58 -3.15 0.43
C VAL A 47 -3.43 -2.24 1.32
N ARG A 48 -4.65 -2.65 1.67
CA ARG A 48 -5.55 -1.88 2.54
C ARG A 48 -4.91 -1.57 3.90
N ARG A 49 -4.23 -2.54 4.52
CA ARG A 49 -3.53 -2.31 5.80
C ARG A 49 -2.40 -1.28 5.67
N ILE A 50 -1.66 -1.28 4.55
CA ILE A 50 -0.59 -0.31 4.33
C ILE A 50 -1.17 1.09 4.09
N VAL A 51 -2.24 1.20 3.32
CA VAL A 51 -2.94 2.48 3.09
C VAL A 51 -3.44 3.06 4.40
N ASN A 52 -4.14 2.28 5.24
CA ASN A 52 -4.62 2.74 6.53
C ASN A 52 -3.48 3.28 7.41
N ARG A 53 -2.32 2.59 7.44
CA ARG A 53 -1.13 3.07 8.19
C ARG A 53 -0.55 4.36 7.62
N LEU A 54 -0.61 4.55 6.31
CA LEU A 54 -0.17 5.80 5.68
C LEU A 54 -1.13 6.95 6.02
N GLU A 55 -2.44 6.71 6.02
CA GLU A 55 -3.45 7.68 6.44
C GLU A 55 -3.32 8.05 7.91
N GLU A 56 -3.16 7.08 8.80
CA GLU A 56 -2.91 7.32 10.24
C GLU A 56 -1.68 8.21 10.45
N LYS A 57 -0.57 7.89 9.78
CA LYS A 57 0.63 8.72 9.84
C LYS A 57 0.34 10.12 9.29
N ALA A 58 -0.29 10.23 8.13
CA ALA A 58 -0.59 11.52 7.52
C ALA A 58 -1.46 12.41 8.43
N ASN A 59 -2.45 11.82 9.10
CA ASN A 59 -3.30 12.52 10.07
C ASN A 59 -2.50 12.97 11.29
N GLN A 60 -1.67 12.09 11.89
CA GLN A 60 -0.78 12.47 12.99
C GLN A 60 0.14 13.64 12.62
N TRP A 61 0.64 13.67 11.38
CA TRP A 61 1.43 14.80 10.87
C TRP A 61 0.60 16.07 10.70
N GLN A 62 -0.63 15.97 10.19
CA GLN A 62 -1.52 17.14 10.07
C GLN A 62 -1.86 17.73 11.44
N ASP A 63 -2.12 16.88 12.44
CA ASP A 63 -2.40 17.31 13.81
C ASP A 63 -1.17 17.99 14.44
N TYR A 64 0.04 17.45 14.22
CA TYR A 64 1.29 18.06 14.68
C TYR A 64 1.58 19.44 14.05
N ILE A 65 1.21 19.65 12.78
CA ILE A 65 1.43 20.94 12.09
C ILE A 65 0.36 21.96 12.46
N ARG A 66 -0.85 21.53 12.83
CA ARG A 66 -1.99 22.38 13.20
C ARG A 66 -2.03 22.75 14.68
N GLY A 67 -1.39 21.95 15.54
CA GLY A 67 -1.14 22.29 16.95
C GLY A 67 -0.04 23.34 17.09
#